data_AF-A0AAN9JY18-F1
#
_entry.id   AF-A0AAN9JY18-F1
#
_cell.length_a   1.000
_cell.length_b   1.000
_cell.length_c   1.000
_cell.angle_alpha   90.00
_cell.angle_beta   90.00
_cell.angle_gamma   90.00
#
_symmetry.space_group_name_H-M   'P 1'
#
loop_
_entity.id
_entity.type
_entity.pdbx_description
1 polymer ?
#
loop_
_entity_poly.entity_id
_entity_poly.type
_entity_poly.pdbx_seq_one_letter_code
_entity_poly.pdbx_strand_id
1 'polypeptide(L)'
;MYVSGSLSSGRATMEKDNKAIKGKKSFTWNANIRISILFILFSIAAYINPSHAKASSFPPSPTKQSVALICNSTLTMAKPRVDAEYHKEIEKARRDLRALISTRNCAPLMLRLAWHDAGTYDVKTRTGGPNGSIRNAQELNHSANKGLKTAVEFCEEVKVTHPKVSYADLYQLAGVVAVEVTGGPTIDFIPGRKDSLESPEEGRLPDAKQGASHLRDIFYRMGLSDKDIVALSGGHTLGKAHEDRSNFEGPWTRNPLKFDNSYFVELLKGESKDLLKLPTDNALVEDPMFRKYVEVYAKDGDVFFADYATSHKKLSELGFNVKNHSILVKGLIGILITLTAVILGSLRELNRKTN
;
A
#
# COMPACT_ATOMS: atom_id res chain seq x y z
N MET A 1 -22.42 32.00 36.42
CA MET A 1 -23.84 32.11 36.02
C MET A 1 -24.42 30.70 36.08
N TYR A 2 -25.39 30.49 36.97
CA TYR A 2 -26.19 29.25 37.15
C TYR A 2 -26.85 28.82 35.82
N VAL A 3 -27.09 27.55 35.50
CA VAL A 3 -28.09 26.58 36.02
C VAL A 3 -27.73 25.21 35.40
N SER A 4 -27.27 24.15 36.11
CA SER A 4 -27.95 23.15 36.95
C SER A 4 -29.12 22.35 36.31
N GLY A 5 -28.97 21.01 36.22
CA GLY A 5 -30.06 20.07 35.94
C GLY A 5 -29.59 18.62 35.94
N SER A 6 -29.68 17.96 37.09
CA SER A 6 -29.22 16.59 37.34
C SER A 6 -30.28 15.51 37.07
N LEU A 7 -29.79 14.35 36.60
CA LEU A 7 -30.15 12.97 36.99
C LEU A 7 -31.64 12.57 37.08
N SER A 8 -32.00 11.55 36.29
CA SER A 8 -32.76 10.42 36.86
C SER A 8 -32.35 9.09 36.22
N SER A 9 -32.27 8.09 37.09
CA SER A 9 -31.88 6.71 36.89
C SER A 9 -33.00 5.87 36.28
N GLY A 10 -32.66 5.02 35.30
CA GLY A 10 -33.53 3.97 34.80
C GLY A 10 -32.75 2.66 34.63
N ARG A 11 -32.80 1.81 35.65
CA ARG A 11 -32.36 0.41 35.59
C ARG A 11 -33.51 -0.39 34.94
N ALA A 12 -33.34 -0.82 33.70
CA ALA A 12 -34.27 -1.72 33.01
C ALA A 12 -33.56 -3.04 32.68
N THR A 13 -34.29 -4.10 32.94
CA THR A 13 -33.94 -5.52 33.04
C THR A 13 -33.56 -6.18 31.71
N MET A 14 -32.64 -7.13 31.78
CA MET A 14 -32.47 -8.19 30.78
C MET A 14 -33.74 -9.05 30.72
N GLU A 15 -34.44 -9.09 29.58
CA GLU A 15 -35.10 -10.30 29.12
C GLU A 15 -35.29 -10.32 27.60
N LYS A 16 -34.66 -11.31 26.98
CA LYS A 16 -34.98 -12.02 25.74
C LYS A 16 -35.75 -11.28 24.64
N ASP A 17 -35.07 -11.06 23.52
CA ASP A 17 -35.70 -11.25 22.21
C ASP A 17 -34.79 -12.06 21.29
N ASN A 18 -35.08 -13.36 21.27
CA ASN A 18 -34.44 -14.39 20.50
C ASN A 18 -35.22 -14.54 19.19
N LYS A 19 -34.95 -13.70 18.18
CA LYS A 19 -35.46 -13.90 16.81
C LYS A 19 -34.36 -14.35 15.88
N ALA A 20 -34.46 -15.64 15.55
CA ALA A 20 -33.56 -16.44 14.77
C ALA A 20 -33.28 -15.87 13.37
N ILE A 21 -31.99 -15.72 13.08
CA ILE A 21 -31.43 -15.64 11.73
C ILE A 21 -31.58 -17.04 11.09
N LYS A 22 -32.71 -17.32 10.45
CA LYS A 22 -32.85 -18.46 9.54
C LYS A 22 -32.37 -18.04 8.15
N GLY A 23 -31.09 -18.26 7.90
CA GLY A 23 -30.45 -18.01 6.61
C GLY A 23 -29.03 -18.55 6.51
N LYS A 24 -28.69 -19.66 7.18
CA LYS A 24 -27.44 -20.37 6.92
C LYS A 24 -27.58 -21.12 5.60
N LYS A 25 -27.05 -20.54 4.51
CA LYS A 25 -26.63 -21.35 3.37
C LYS A 25 -25.53 -22.29 3.88
N SER A 26 -25.84 -23.57 4.00
CA SER A 26 -24.86 -24.61 4.30
C SER A 26 -23.79 -24.59 3.20
N PHE A 27 -22.59 -24.12 3.52
CA PHE A 27 -21.44 -24.28 2.66
C PHE A 27 -21.03 -25.76 2.73
N THR A 28 -21.59 -26.55 1.81
CA THR A 28 -21.20 -27.95 1.64
C THR A 28 -19.80 -27.97 1.04
N TRP A 29 -18.81 -28.22 1.88
CA TRP A 29 -17.46 -28.50 1.41
C TRP A 29 -17.51 -29.73 0.51
N ASN A 30 -16.99 -29.58 -0.70
CA ASN A 30 -16.81 -30.68 -1.65
C ASN A 30 -16.03 -31.80 -0.94
N ALA A 31 -16.52 -33.05 -1.01
CA ALA A 31 -15.96 -34.18 -0.26
C ALA A 31 -14.45 -34.36 -0.53
N ASN A 32 -14.00 -34.01 -1.73
CA ASN A 32 -12.60 -34.03 -2.13
C ASN A 32 -11.73 -33.04 -1.36
N ILE A 33 -12.28 -31.88 -0.95
CA ILE A 33 -11.53 -30.86 -0.19
C ILE A 33 -11.35 -31.29 1.28
N ARG A 34 -12.36 -31.97 1.86
CA ARG A 34 -12.24 -32.54 3.22
C ARG A 34 -11.14 -33.59 3.29
N ILE A 35 -11.06 -34.46 2.28
CA ILE A 35 -10.05 -35.51 2.19
C ILE A 35 -8.64 -34.89 2.09
N SER A 36 -8.45 -33.87 1.25
CA SER A 36 -7.14 -33.21 1.09
C SER A 36 -6.66 -32.47 2.34
N ILE A 37 -7.55 -31.79 3.08
CA ILE A 37 -7.19 -31.10 4.34
C ILE A 37 -6.84 -32.11 5.44
N LEU A 38 -7.58 -33.23 5.53
CA LEU A 38 -7.28 -34.32 6.46
C LEU A 38 -5.91 -34.97 6.15
N PHE A 39 -5.55 -35.12 4.88
CA PHE A 39 -4.22 -35.61 4.46
C PHE A 39 -3.07 -34.68 4.86
N ILE A 40 -3.26 -33.36 4.71
CA ILE A 40 -2.25 -32.36 5.07
C ILE A 40 -2.05 -32.33 6.60
N LEU A 41 -3.14 -32.34 7.37
CA LEU A 41 -3.07 -32.35 8.83
C LEU A 41 -2.46 -33.64 9.38
N PHE A 42 -2.74 -34.79 8.77
CA PHE A 42 -2.14 -36.07 9.16
C PHE A 42 -0.64 -36.13 8.84
N SER A 43 -0.22 -35.56 7.71
CA SER A 43 1.20 -35.47 7.32
C SER A 43 2.00 -34.54 8.25
N ILE A 44 1.40 -33.43 8.69
CA ILE A 44 2.01 -32.52 9.67
C ILE A 44 2.10 -33.18 11.04
N ALA A 45 1.06 -33.90 11.48
CA ALA A 45 1.06 -34.61 12.76
C ALA A 45 2.11 -35.74 12.82
N ALA A 46 2.30 -36.48 11.72
CA ALA A 46 3.32 -37.53 11.61
C ALA A 46 4.75 -36.98 11.59
N TYR A 47 4.95 -35.75 11.09
CA TYR A 47 6.25 -35.07 11.11
C TYR A 47 6.63 -34.53 12.50
N ILE A 48 5.63 -34.10 13.28
CA ILE A 48 5.86 -33.50 14.61
C ILE A 48 6.08 -34.55 15.71
N ASN A 49 5.51 -35.76 15.59
CA ASN A 49 5.68 -36.81 16.59
C ASN A 49 5.82 -38.22 15.97
N PRO A 50 7.04 -38.65 15.61
CA PRO A 50 7.27 -39.92 14.91
C PRO A 50 7.03 -41.18 15.75
N SER A 51 6.77 -41.05 17.06
CA SER A 51 6.61 -42.19 17.98
C SER A 51 5.24 -42.90 17.90
N HIS A 52 4.27 -42.36 17.15
CA HIS A 52 2.91 -42.92 17.03
C HIS A 52 2.53 -43.45 15.65
N ALA A 53 3.41 -43.40 14.65
CA ALA A 53 3.11 -43.88 13.30
C ALA A 53 3.33 -45.41 13.18
N LYS A 54 2.31 -46.21 13.49
CA LYS A 54 2.31 -47.65 13.12
C LYS A 54 2.21 -47.79 11.59
N ALA A 55 3.10 -48.57 11.01
CA ALA A 55 3.31 -48.71 9.56
C ALA A 55 2.16 -49.38 8.75
N SER A 56 0.99 -49.62 9.34
CA SER A 56 -0.10 -50.39 8.72
C SER A 56 -1.28 -49.57 8.20
N SER A 57 -1.17 -48.23 8.11
CA SER A 57 -2.29 -47.37 7.67
C SER A 57 -1.91 -46.36 6.59
N PHE A 58 -0.94 -46.67 5.74
CA PHE A 58 -0.70 -45.86 4.53
C PHE A 58 -1.75 -46.19 3.47
N PRO A 59 -2.59 -45.23 3.04
CA PRO A 59 -3.44 -45.42 1.87
C PRO A 59 -2.56 -45.59 0.61
N PRO A 60 -3.06 -46.28 -0.43
CA PRO A 60 -2.27 -46.59 -1.62
C PRO A 60 -1.79 -45.32 -2.33
N SER A 61 -0.61 -45.41 -2.96
CA SER A 61 -0.02 -44.32 -3.74
C SER A 61 -1.00 -43.81 -4.82
N PRO A 62 -1.13 -42.49 -5.02
CA PRO A 62 -2.02 -41.94 -6.03
C PRO A 62 -1.63 -42.47 -7.42
N THR A 63 -2.61 -42.96 -8.18
CA THR A 63 -2.40 -43.41 -9.56
C THR A 63 -2.04 -42.22 -10.45
N LYS A 64 -1.38 -42.48 -11.59
CA LYS A 64 -1.01 -41.44 -12.59
C LYS A 64 -2.19 -40.52 -12.98
N GLN A 65 -3.41 -41.04 -12.90
CA GLN A 65 -4.65 -40.32 -13.16
C GLN A 65 -5.00 -39.31 -12.05
N SER A 66 -4.73 -39.61 -10.78
CA SER A 66 -4.92 -38.69 -9.65
C SER A 66 -3.90 -37.54 -9.67
N VAL A 67 -2.67 -37.80 -10.10
CA VAL A 67 -1.64 -36.77 -10.30
C VAL A 67 -2.00 -35.87 -11.48
N ALA A 68 -2.51 -36.45 -12.59
CA ALA A 68 -3.00 -35.69 -13.74
C ALA A 68 -4.24 -34.82 -13.39
N LEU A 69 -5.13 -35.29 -12.52
CA LEU A 69 -6.30 -34.52 -12.07
C LEU A 69 -5.90 -33.33 -11.18
N ILE A 70 -4.84 -33.47 -10.38
CA ILE A 70 -4.28 -32.38 -9.54
C ILE A 70 -3.54 -31.34 -10.40
N CYS A 71 -2.92 -31.75 -11.51
CA CYS A 71 -2.35 -30.82 -12.49
C CYS A 71 -3.41 -30.10 -13.34
N ASN A 72 -4.58 -30.73 -13.54
CA ASN A 72 -5.67 -30.19 -14.37
C ASN A 72 -6.76 -29.44 -13.59
N SER A 73 -6.64 -29.26 -12.27
CA SER A 73 -7.37 -28.20 -11.57
C SER A 73 -6.73 -26.87 -11.94
N THR A 74 -7.13 -26.41 -13.11
CA THR A 74 -6.88 -25.12 -13.75
C THR A 74 -6.62 -24.03 -12.70
N LEU A 75 -5.33 -23.70 -12.57
CA LEU A 75 -4.87 -22.34 -12.29
C LEU A 75 -5.60 -21.42 -13.29
N THR A 76 -6.78 -20.95 -12.93
CA THR A 76 -7.29 -19.71 -13.52
C THR A 76 -6.41 -18.60 -12.98
N MET A 77 -5.24 -18.43 -13.60
CA MET A 77 -4.48 -17.18 -13.52
C MET A 77 -5.48 -16.09 -13.84
N ALA A 78 -5.83 -15.30 -12.83
CA ALA A 78 -6.76 -14.21 -13.03
C ALA A 78 -6.18 -13.31 -14.13
N LYS A 79 -7.00 -13.02 -15.15
CA LYS A 79 -6.57 -12.30 -16.34
C LYS A 79 -5.85 -11.00 -15.92
N PRO A 80 -4.66 -10.70 -16.47
CA PRO A 80 -3.98 -9.43 -16.22
C PRO A 80 -4.92 -8.26 -16.48
N ARG A 81 -4.87 -7.25 -15.60
CA ARG A 81 -5.79 -6.11 -15.63
C ARG A 81 -5.59 -5.24 -16.86
N VAL A 82 -4.36 -5.15 -17.34
CA VAL A 82 -3.97 -4.52 -18.60
C VAL A 82 -3.32 -5.58 -19.48
N ASP A 83 -3.34 -5.37 -20.79
CA ASP A 83 -2.68 -6.28 -21.73
C ASP A 83 -1.14 -6.16 -21.66
N ALA A 84 -0.46 -7.10 -22.33
CA ALA A 84 1.00 -7.15 -22.36
C ALA A 84 1.63 -5.93 -23.05
N GLU A 85 0.92 -5.30 -23.98
CA GLU A 85 1.40 -4.11 -24.69
C GLU A 85 1.42 -2.90 -23.75
N TYR A 86 0.34 -2.70 -22.98
CA TYR A 86 0.26 -1.66 -21.97
C TYR A 86 1.33 -1.84 -20.90
N HIS A 87 1.57 -3.06 -20.43
CA HIS A 87 2.68 -3.36 -19.52
C HIS A 87 4.04 -2.97 -20.12
N LYS A 88 4.29 -3.27 -21.39
CA LYS A 88 5.52 -2.89 -22.07
C LYS A 88 5.67 -1.36 -22.18
N GLU A 89 4.57 -0.64 -22.42
CA GLU A 89 4.56 0.82 -22.45
C GLU A 89 4.83 1.45 -21.07
N ILE A 90 4.28 0.88 -19.99
CA ILE A 90 4.61 1.29 -18.61
C ILE A 90 6.10 1.18 -18.32
N GLU A 91 6.74 0.08 -18.73
CA GLU A 91 8.18 -0.10 -18.51
C GLU A 91 9.02 0.87 -19.35
N LYS A 92 8.57 1.28 -20.54
CA LYS A 92 9.22 2.34 -21.31
C LYS A 92 9.06 3.69 -20.61
N ALA A 93 7.83 4.06 -20.24
CA ALA A 93 7.56 5.30 -19.53
C ALA A 93 8.33 5.41 -18.21
N ARG A 94 8.51 4.30 -17.48
CA ARG A 94 9.35 4.23 -16.27
C ARG A 94 10.80 4.64 -16.55
N ARG A 95 11.38 4.18 -17.66
CA ARG A 95 12.76 4.53 -18.05
C ARG A 95 12.88 6.00 -18.43
N ASP A 96 11.91 6.52 -19.20
CA ASP A 96 11.90 7.92 -19.62
C ASP A 96 11.69 8.86 -18.42
N LEU A 97 10.80 8.52 -17.49
CA LEU A 97 10.66 9.19 -16.20
C LEU A 97 11.96 9.16 -15.39
N ARG A 98 12.65 8.02 -15.32
CA ARG A 98 13.93 7.90 -14.59
C ARG A 98 15.00 8.83 -15.16
N ALA A 99 15.07 8.95 -16.49
CA ALA A 99 15.97 9.86 -17.16
C ALA A 99 15.59 11.33 -16.90
N LEU A 100 14.32 11.68 -17.08
CA LEU A 100 13.81 13.04 -16.86
C LEU A 100 14.02 13.51 -15.42
N ILE A 101 13.63 12.68 -14.45
CA ILE A 101 13.65 13.02 -13.02
C ILE A 101 15.09 13.23 -12.54
N SER A 102 16.00 12.34 -12.91
CA SER A 102 17.42 12.46 -12.56
C SER A 102 18.07 13.69 -13.22
N THR A 103 17.76 13.94 -14.50
CA THR A 103 18.36 15.06 -15.25
C THR A 103 17.91 16.42 -14.70
N ARG A 104 16.64 16.55 -14.29
CA ARG A 104 16.06 17.81 -13.81
C ARG A 104 16.13 17.98 -12.29
N ASN A 105 16.62 16.99 -11.56
CA ASN A 105 16.57 16.95 -10.10
C ASN A 105 15.17 17.25 -9.53
N CYS A 106 14.13 16.75 -10.19
CA CYS A 106 12.74 17.09 -9.88
C CYS A 106 11.99 15.98 -9.12
N ALA A 107 12.71 15.00 -8.55
CA ALA A 107 12.11 13.91 -7.77
C ALA A 107 11.16 14.39 -6.66
N PRO A 108 11.50 15.40 -5.82
CA PRO A 108 10.57 15.86 -4.79
C PRO A 108 9.26 16.41 -5.36
N LEU A 109 9.33 17.09 -6.52
CA LEU A 109 8.17 17.67 -7.19
C LEU A 109 7.27 16.57 -7.79
N MET A 110 7.85 15.51 -8.36
CA MET A 110 7.10 14.36 -8.87
C MET A 110 6.44 13.55 -7.77
N LEU A 111 7.14 13.36 -6.65
CA LEU A 111 6.57 12.72 -5.46
C LEU A 111 5.38 13.53 -4.93
N ARG A 112 5.51 14.86 -4.87
CA ARG A 112 4.41 15.75 -4.50
C ARG A 112 3.23 15.65 -5.48
N LEU A 113 3.46 15.63 -6.79
CA LEU A 113 2.40 15.48 -7.79
C LEU A 113 1.59 14.19 -7.54
N ALA A 114 2.28 13.06 -7.36
CA ALA A 114 1.65 11.76 -7.10
C ALA A 114 0.85 11.76 -5.78
N TRP A 115 1.41 12.34 -4.71
CA TRP A 115 0.73 12.53 -3.42
C TRP A 115 -0.55 13.36 -3.56
N HIS A 116 -0.47 14.51 -4.26
CA HIS A 116 -1.60 15.42 -4.38
C HIS A 116 -2.74 14.85 -5.25
N ASP A 117 -2.43 14.11 -6.31
CA ASP A 117 -3.44 13.38 -7.11
C ASP A 117 -4.15 12.32 -6.24
N ALA A 118 -3.38 11.54 -5.48
CA ALA A 118 -3.94 10.46 -4.65
C ALA A 118 -4.69 10.94 -3.40
N GLY A 119 -4.20 12.00 -2.74
CA GLY A 119 -4.66 12.46 -1.42
C GLY A 119 -6.07 13.05 -1.40
N THR A 120 -6.70 13.26 -2.55
CA THR A 120 -8.08 13.75 -2.65
C THR A 120 -9.14 12.67 -2.45
N TYR A 121 -8.72 11.41 -2.30
CA TYR A 121 -9.65 10.29 -2.13
C TYR A 121 -10.50 10.41 -0.87
N ASP A 122 -11.77 10.04 -1.01
CA ASP A 122 -12.72 9.89 0.08
C ASP A 122 -13.33 8.49 0.04
N VAL A 123 -13.12 7.70 1.09
CA VAL A 123 -13.58 6.29 1.16
C VAL A 123 -15.10 6.16 1.24
N LYS A 124 -15.81 7.16 1.77
CA LYS A 124 -17.27 7.14 1.96
C LYS A 124 -17.98 7.39 0.64
N THR A 125 -17.56 8.42 -0.09
CA THR A 125 -18.16 8.82 -1.37
C THR A 125 -17.52 8.11 -2.56
N ARG A 126 -16.32 7.53 -2.39
CA ARG A 126 -15.50 6.92 -3.44
C ARG A 126 -15.17 7.89 -4.58
N THR A 127 -14.94 9.15 -4.24
CA THR A 127 -14.58 10.23 -5.18
C THR A 127 -13.15 10.70 -4.94
N GLY A 128 -12.55 11.35 -5.95
CA GLY A 128 -11.14 11.74 -5.93
C GLY A 128 -10.19 10.55 -6.05
N GLY A 129 -8.94 10.74 -5.65
CA GLY A 129 -7.89 9.73 -5.69
C GLY A 129 -7.05 9.75 -6.97
N PRO A 130 -6.10 8.80 -7.10
CA PRO A 130 -5.07 8.74 -8.15
C PRO A 130 -5.68 8.38 -9.51
N ASN A 131 -6.36 9.35 -10.10
CA ASN A 131 -7.11 9.21 -11.36
C ASN A 131 -6.69 10.28 -12.38
N GLY A 132 -5.58 10.98 -12.13
CA GLY A 132 -5.02 11.98 -13.02
C GLY A 132 -5.79 13.29 -13.09
N SER A 133 -6.88 13.47 -12.32
CA SER A 133 -7.71 14.69 -12.37
C SER A 133 -6.93 15.95 -12.00
N ILE A 134 -5.79 15.82 -11.31
CA ILE A 134 -4.93 16.95 -10.97
C ILE A 134 -4.47 17.79 -12.17
N ARG A 135 -4.50 17.22 -13.39
CA ARG A 135 -4.19 17.93 -14.63
C ARG A 135 -5.29 18.89 -15.10
N ASN A 136 -6.51 18.70 -14.61
CA ASN A 136 -7.66 19.52 -14.98
C ASN A 136 -7.48 20.92 -14.38
N ALA A 137 -7.86 21.96 -15.14
CA ALA A 137 -7.65 23.35 -14.72
C ALA A 137 -8.29 23.69 -13.37
N GLN A 138 -9.46 23.11 -13.06
CA GLN A 138 -10.13 23.29 -11.77
C GLN A 138 -9.22 22.86 -10.61
N GLU A 139 -8.77 21.60 -10.62
CA GLU A 139 -7.95 21.04 -9.54
C GLU A 139 -6.53 21.61 -9.50
N LEU A 140 -5.93 21.87 -10.67
CA LEU A 140 -4.58 22.42 -10.75
C LEU A 140 -4.50 23.84 -10.14
N ASN A 141 -5.62 24.57 -10.14
CA ASN A 141 -5.73 25.90 -9.56
C ASN A 141 -6.06 25.91 -8.05
N HIS A 142 -6.30 24.74 -7.42
CA HIS A 142 -6.45 24.67 -5.98
C HIS A 142 -5.20 25.22 -5.27
N SER A 143 -5.40 25.93 -4.17
CA SER A 143 -4.36 26.59 -3.38
C SER A 143 -3.24 25.63 -2.95
N ALA A 144 -3.60 24.42 -2.49
CA ALA A 144 -2.64 23.39 -2.10
C ALA A 144 -1.80 22.86 -3.27
N ASN A 145 -2.25 23.02 -4.51
CA ASN A 145 -1.60 22.51 -5.72
C ASN A 145 -0.67 23.53 -6.39
N LYS A 146 -0.47 24.71 -5.78
CA LYS A 146 0.40 25.76 -6.32
C LYS A 146 1.79 25.21 -6.68
N GLY A 147 2.23 25.48 -7.92
CA GLY A 147 3.50 24.99 -8.49
C GLY A 147 3.46 23.60 -9.12
N LEU A 148 2.37 22.83 -9.01
CA LEU A 148 2.28 21.49 -9.63
C LEU A 148 2.09 21.52 -11.15
N LYS A 149 1.73 22.67 -11.72
CA LYS A 149 1.67 22.85 -13.18
C LYS A 149 2.98 22.45 -13.87
N THR A 150 4.12 22.82 -13.29
CA THR A 150 5.45 22.43 -13.80
C THR A 150 5.65 20.91 -13.78
N ALA A 151 5.14 20.22 -12.76
CA ALA A 151 5.23 18.77 -12.67
C ALA A 151 4.37 18.08 -13.75
N VAL A 152 3.16 18.62 -14.00
CA VAL A 152 2.26 18.16 -15.06
C VAL A 152 2.89 18.37 -16.44
N GLU A 153 3.50 19.54 -16.69
CA GLU A 153 4.21 19.84 -17.95
C GLU A 153 5.38 18.88 -18.19
N PHE A 154 6.16 18.56 -17.15
CA PHE A 154 7.24 17.59 -17.25
C PHE A 154 6.73 16.18 -17.56
N CYS A 155 5.60 15.78 -16.96
CA CYS A 155 4.97 14.52 -17.28
C CYS A 155 4.39 14.51 -18.71
N GLU A 156 3.95 15.66 -19.24
CA GLU A 156 3.45 15.76 -20.62
C GLU A 156 4.55 15.40 -21.64
N GLU A 157 5.80 15.76 -21.40
CA GLU A 157 6.94 15.37 -22.24
C GLU A 157 7.13 13.85 -22.35
N VAL A 158 6.80 13.10 -21.29
CA VAL A 158 6.79 11.63 -21.31
C VAL A 158 5.46 11.11 -21.87
N LYS A 159 4.36 11.80 -21.61
CA LYS A 159 3.03 11.40 -22.08
C LYS A 159 2.95 11.37 -23.61
N VAL A 160 3.57 12.34 -24.29
CA VAL A 160 3.56 12.42 -25.77
C VAL A 160 4.25 11.23 -26.43
N THR A 161 5.29 10.65 -25.80
CA THR A 161 5.96 9.44 -26.29
C THR A 161 5.22 8.15 -25.89
N HIS A 162 4.37 8.22 -24.87
CA HIS A 162 3.56 7.10 -24.37
C HIS A 162 2.04 7.40 -24.37
N PRO A 163 1.42 7.61 -25.55
CA PRO A 163 0.01 8.00 -25.64
C PRO A 163 -0.95 6.97 -25.05
N LYS A 164 -0.56 5.68 -25.01
CA LYS A 164 -1.37 4.59 -24.44
C LYS A 164 -1.45 4.62 -22.91
N VAL A 165 -0.43 5.14 -22.22
CA VAL A 165 -0.40 5.19 -20.75
C VAL A 165 -1.35 6.29 -20.27
N SER A 166 -2.24 5.98 -19.33
CA SER A 166 -3.12 6.97 -18.71
C SER A 166 -2.31 7.99 -17.89
N TYR A 167 -2.80 9.22 -17.79
CA TYR A 167 -2.19 10.22 -16.90
C TYR A 167 -2.17 9.75 -15.45
N ALA A 168 -3.23 9.07 -15.01
CA ALA A 168 -3.35 8.49 -13.68
C ALA A 168 -2.22 7.49 -13.37
N ASP A 169 -1.91 6.57 -14.30
CA ASP A 169 -0.77 5.68 -14.12
C ASP A 169 0.56 6.42 -14.23
N LEU A 170 0.68 7.39 -15.15
CA LEU A 170 1.91 8.14 -15.37
C LEU A 170 2.33 8.93 -14.12
N TYR A 171 1.40 9.62 -13.46
CA TYR A 171 1.69 10.42 -12.26
C TYR A 171 2.09 9.54 -11.07
N GLN A 172 1.38 8.42 -10.86
CA GLN A 172 1.74 7.49 -9.79
C GLN A 172 3.07 6.77 -10.08
N LEU A 173 3.35 6.46 -11.35
CA LEU A 173 4.65 5.92 -11.76
C LEU A 173 5.77 6.95 -11.55
N ALA A 174 5.53 8.23 -11.82
CA ALA A 174 6.49 9.30 -11.55
C ALA A 174 6.81 9.43 -10.06
N GLY A 175 5.80 9.29 -9.18
CA GLY A 175 5.99 9.25 -7.73
C GLY A 175 6.84 8.07 -7.26
N VAL A 176 6.57 6.86 -7.78
CA VAL A 176 7.37 5.65 -7.49
C VAL A 176 8.81 5.82 -7.97
N VAL A 177 9.01 6.26 -9.22
CA VAL A 177 10.35 6.47 -9.79
C VAL A 177 11.11 7.55 -9.02
N ALA A 178 10.45 8.61 -8.57
CA ALA A 178 11.07 9.66 -7.76
C ALA A 178 11.69 9.12 -6.46
N VAL A 179 11.01 8.20 -5.79
CA VAL A 179 11.53 7.52 -4.58
C VAL A 179 12.71 6.61 -4.95
N GLU A 180 12.58 5.81 -6.01
CA GLU A 180 13.63 4.88 -6.44
C GLU A 180 14.94 5.57 -6.86
N VAL A 181 14.87 6.67 -7.62
CA VAL A 181 16.06 7.35 -8.14
C VAL A 181 16.81 8.14 -7.07
N THR A 182 16.14 8.46 -5.96
CA THR A 182 16.72 9.16 -4.82
C THR A 182 17.24 8.21 -3.73
N GLY A 183 17.22 6.90 -3.99
CA GLY A 183 17.76 5.86 -3.10
C GLY A 183 16.76 5.29 -2.08
N GLY A 184 15.47 5.58 -2.25
CA GLY A 184 14.42 5.06 -1.38
C GLY A 184 14.04 3.61 -1.68
N PRO A 185 13.02 3.07 -0.97
CA PRO A 185 12.61 1.69 -1.14
C PRO A 185 11.94 1.43 -2.50
N THR A 186 11.99 0.18 -2.95
CA THR A 186 11.19 -0.29 -4.09
C THR A 186 9.70 -0.33 -3.70
N ILE A 187 8.86 0.27 -4.54
CA ILE A 187 7.40 0.29 -4.36
C ILE A 187 6.77 -0.49 -5.51
N ASP A 188 6.03 -1.55 -5.19
CA ASP A 188 5.33 -2.35 -6.19
C ASP A 188 4.27 -1.51 -6.91
N PHE A 189 4.47 -1.26 -8.21
CA PHE A 189 3.54 -0.53 -9.06
C PHE A 189 2.61 -1.47 -9.83
N ILE A 190 1.29 -1.25 -9.74
CA ILE A 190 0.28 -1.99 -10.50
C ILE A 190 -0.42 -1.03 -11.47
N PRO A 191 -0.36 -1.26 -12.80
CA PRO A 191 -0.97 -0.38 -13.78
C PRO A 191 -2.47 -0.60 -14.00
N GLY A 192 -3.07 0.38 -14.65
CA GLY A 192 -4.40 0.39 -15.26
C GLY A 192 -5.34 1.44 -14.65
N ARG A 193 -4.84 2.43 -13.91
CA ARG A 193 -5.69 3.54 -13.46
C ARG A 193 -6.31 4.22 -14.67
N LYS A 194 -7.54 4.71 -14.51
CA LYS A 194 -8.27 5.40 -15.57
C LYS A 194 -8.25 6.89 -15.30
N ASP A 195 -8.11 7.66 -16.36
CA ASP A 195 -8.15 9.11 -16.29
C ASP A 195 -9.57 9.58 -15.99
N SER A 196 -9.68 10.47 -15.01
CA SER A 196 -10.91 11.22 -14.73
C SER A 196 -10.89 12.55 -15.48
N LEU A 197 -12.08 13.00 -15.90
CA LEU A 197 -12.34 14.37 -16.35
C LEU A 197 -12.99 15.21 -15.23
N GLU A 198 -13.43 14.57 -14.15
CA GLU A 198 -14.03 15.21 -12.99
C GLU A 198 -12.95 15.45 -11.94
N SER A 199 -12.88 16.69 -11.46
CA SER A 199 -12.03 17.10 -10.35
C SER A 199 -12.80 17.03 -9.03
N PRO A 200 -12.17 16.60 -7.93
CA PRO A 200 -12.75 16.71 -6.61
C PRO A 200 -12.84 18.19 -6.20
N GLU A 201 -13.75 18.50 -5.28
CA GLU A 201 -13.78 19.82 -4.63
C GLU A 201 -12.50 20.09 -3.84
N GLU A 202 -12.10 21.36 -3.76
CA GLU A 202 -10.96 21.81 -2.97
C GLU A 202 -11.13 21.52 -1.46
N GLY A 203 -10.02 21.47 -0.72
CA GLY A 203 -10.02 21.35 0.75
C GLY A 203 -9.84 19.93 1.27
N ARG A 204 -9.60 18.95 0.39
CA ARG A 204 -9.33 17.56 0.80
C ARG A 204 -7.88 17.29 1.20
N LEU A 205 -6.93 18.12 0.78
CA LEU A 205 -5.52 17.97 1.14
C LEU A 205 -5.21 18.57 2.52
N PRO A 206 -4.19 18.07 3.25
CA PRO A 206 -3.89 18.55 4.59
C PRO A 206 -3.37 20.00 4.57
N ASP A 207 -3.63 20.72 5.66
CA ASP A 207 -3.15 22.08 5.89
C ASP A 207 -1.94 21.97 6.83
N ALA A 208 -0.79 22.44 6.36
CA ALA A 208 0.49 22.40 7.07
C ALA A 208 0.47 23.13 8.42
N LYS A 209 -0.49 24.03 8.65
CA LYS A 209 -0.62 24.82 9.89
C LYS A 209 -1.38 24.10 11.01
N GLN A 210 -2.00 22.96 10.71
CA GLN A 210 -2.83 22.21 11.65
C GLN A 210 -2.04 21.14 12.42
N GLY A 211 -2.70 20.48 13.38
CA GLY A 211 -2.09 19.46 14.23
C GLY A 211 -2.56 18.03 13.96
N ALA A 212 -2.31 17.15 14.94
CA ALA A 212 -2.55 15.70 14.82
C ALA A 212 -4.01 15.31 14.54
N SER A 213 -4.99 16.02 15.10
CA SER A 213 -6.41 15.76 14.83
C SER A 213 -6.73 15.95 13.34
N HIS A 214 -6.23 17.04 12.74
CA HIS A 214 -6.42 17.32 11.32
C HIS A 214 -5.78 16.26 10.43
N LEU A 215 -4.56 15.82 10.77
CA LEU A 215 -3.91 14.72 10.06
C LEU A 215 -4.77 13.46 10.08
N ARG A 216 -5.36 13.11 11.24
CA ARG A 216 -6.30 11.98 11.31
C ARG A 216 -7.54 12.22 10.48
N ASP A 217 -8.19 13.38 10.56
CA ASP A 217 -9.39 13.68 9.77
C ASP A 217 -9.16 13.51 8.27
N ILE A 218 -8.02 13.99 7.78
CA ILE A 218 -7.64 13.92 6.37
C ILE A 218 -7.27 12.50 5.95
N PHE A 219 -6.35 11.83 6.66
CA PHE A 219 -5.85 10.52 6.26
C PHE A 219 -6.85 9.38 6.57
N TYR A 220 -7.66 9.51 7.62
CA TYR A 220 -8.72 8.52 7.91
C TYR A 220 -9.84 8.60 6.88
N ARG A 221 -10.13 9.80 6.32
CA ARG A 221 -11.02 9.93 5.16
C ARG A 221 -10.49 9.16 3.94
N MET A 222 -9.17 9.10 3.76
CA MET A 222 -8.54 8.26 2.74
C MET A 222 -8.58 6.76 3.07
N GLY A 223 -8.82 6.39 4.33
CA GLY A 223 -8.73 5.01 4.82
C GLY A 223 -7.31 4.58 5.22
N LEU A 224 -6.43 5.53 5.51
CA LEU A 224 -5.06 5.32 5.96
C LEU A 224 -4.98 5.36 7.50
N SER A 225 -4.03 4.64 8.09
CA SER A 225 -3.86 4.51 9.54
C SER A 225 -2.84 5.51 10.12
N ASP A 226 -2.76 5.64 11.44
CA ASP A 226 -1.73 6.45 12.14
C ASP A 226 -0.31 6.09 11.67
N LYS A 227 -0.03 4.81 11.43
CA LYS A 227 1.28 4.37 10.90
C LYS A 227 1.54 4.88 9.49
N ASP A 228 0.51 4.84 8.64
CA ASP A 228 0.60 5.31 7.26
C ASP A 228 0.82 6.84 7.24
N ILE A 229 0.19 7.60 8.15
CA ILE A 229 0.42 9.04 8.33
C ILE A 229 1.91 9.30 8.57
N VAL A 230 2.48 8.71 9.62
CA VAL A 230 3.88 8.99 10.00
C VAL A 230 4.86 8.51 8.93
N ALA A 231 4.63 7.34 8.34
CA ALA A 231 5.49 6.84 7.27
C ALA A 231 5.45 7.79 6.07
N LEU A 232 4.27 8.18 5.58
CA LEU A 232 4.11 9.05 4.42
C LEU A 232 4.65 10.47 4.65
N SER A 233 4.55 11.00 5.88
CA SER A 233 5.23 12.26 6.26
C SER A 233 6.74 12.21 6.05
N GLY A 234 7.35 11.02 6.16
CA GLY A 234 8.76 10.79 5.80
C GLY A 234 9.11 11.15 4.35
N GLY A 235 8.13 11.31 3.46
CA GLY A 235 8.34 11.84 2.12
C GLY A 235 8.95 13.24 2.09
N HIS A 236 8.77 14.03 3.16
CA HIS A 236 9.45 15.32 3.35
C HIS A 236 10.97 15.20 3.53
N THR A 237 11.53 13.99 3.64
CA THR A 237 12.98 13.81 3.50
C THR A 237 13.52 14.34 2.17
N LEU A 238 12.65 14.40 1.15
CA LEU A 238 12.91 15.00 -0.15
C LEU A 238 12.32 16.41 -0.26
N GLY A 239 13.09 17.29 -0.89
CA GLY A 239 12.65 18.60 -1.34
C GLY A 239 12.68 19.67 -0.26
N LYS A 240 11.92 20.73 -0.54
CA LYS A 240 11.79 21.91 0.30
C LYS A 240 10.45 22.60 0.08
N ALA A 241 10.02 23.39 1.06
CA ALA A 241 8.96 24.35 0.85
C ALA A 241 9.49 25.58 0.11
N HIS A 242 8.55 26.31 -0.52
CA HIS A 242 8.84 27.55 -1.21
C HIS A 242 7.82 28.61 -0.78
N GLU A 243 8.30 29.78 -0.37
CA GLU A 243 7.45 30.84 0.18
C GLU A 243 6.34 31.24 -0.80
N ASP A 244 6.67 31.37 -2.08
CA ASP A 244 5.73 31.72 -3.16
C ASP A 244 4.67 30.64 -3.42
N ARG A 245 4.82 29.43 -2.86
CA ARG A 245 3.88 28.30 -3.05
C ARG A 245 3.03 28.03 -1.82
N SER A 246 3.65 27.94 -0.65
CA SER A 246 2.99 27.53 0.60
C SER A 246 3.10 28.53 1.75
N ASN A 247 3.83 29.65 1.57
CA ASN A 247 4.23 30.58 2.63
C ASN A 247 5.17 29.96 3.68
N PHE A 248 5.82 28.85 3.35
CA PHE A 248 6.91 28.25 4.12
C PHE A 248 8.13 28.13 3.22
N GLU A 249 9.35 28.26 3.77
CA GLU A 249 10.60 28.18 3.00
C GLU A 249 11.56 27.21 3.67
N GLY A 250 12.34 26.50 2.84
CA GLY A 250 13.49 25.72 3.28
C GLY A 250 13.25 24.20 3.24
N PRO A 251 14.35 23.41 3.21
CA PRO A 251 14.29 21.96 3.21
C PRO A 251 14.08 21.40 4.62
N TRP A 252 13.52 20.21 4.73
CA TRP A 252 13.43 19.49 6.01
C TRP A 252 14.74 18.77 6.38
N THR A 253 15.57 18.47 5.39
CA THR A 253 16.81 17.72 5.57
C THR A 253 17.98 18.44 4.91
N ARG A 254 19.21 18.13 5.33
CA ARG A 254 20.43 18.69 4.74
C ARG A 254 20.67 18.22 3.31
N ASN A 255 20.11 17.07 2.93
CA ASN A 255 20.27 16.44 1.63
C ASN A 255 18.90 16.22 0.96
N PRO A 256 18.25 17.27 0.43
CA PRO A 256 16.86 17.20 -0.02
C PRO A 256 16.64 16.38 -1.32
N LEU A 257 17.67 15.75 -1.87
CA LEU A 257 17.59 14.83 -3.02
C LEU A 257 17.96 13.40 -2.67
N LYS A 258 18.12 13.09 -1.38
CA LYS A 258 18.40 11.74 -0.87
C LYS A 258 17.22 11.25 -0.05
N PHE A 259 16.66 10.11 -0.43
CA PHE A 259 15.62 9.47 0.33
C PHE A 259 16.25 8.60 1.42
N ASP A 260 16.17 9.04 2.66
CA ASP A 260 16.60 8.30 3.85
C ASP A 260 15.72 8.68 5.05
N ASN A 261 16.08 8.23 6.26
CA ASN A 261 15.30 8.53 7.47
C ASN A 261 15.69 9.87 8.14
N SER A 262 16.48 10.73 7.48
CA SER A 262 16.97 11.99 8.07
C SER A 262 15.83 12.92 8.49
N TYR A 263 14.68 12.88 7.81
CA TYR A 263 13.49 13.64 8.22
C TYR A 263 13.14 13.38 9.70
N PHE A 264 13.05 12.11 10.12
CA PHE A 264 12.68 11.77 11.50
C PHE A 264 13.82 12.08 12.48
N VAL A 265 15.07 11.88 12.07
CA VAL A 265 16.25 12.22 12.89
C VAL A 265 16.30 13.72 13.17
N GLU A 266 16.13 14.56 12.15
CA GLU A 266 16.09 16.01 12.32
C GLU A 266 14.85 16.44 13.09
N LEU A 267 13.69 15.80 12.86
CA LEU A 267 12.45 16.10 13.56
C LEU A 267 12.58 15.95 15.08
N LEU A 268 13.21 14.87 15.57
CA LEU A 268 13.45 14.62 17.00
C LEU A 268 14.44 15.60 17.67
N LYS A 269 15.31 16.27 16.91
CA LYS A 269 16.27 17.24 17.47
C LYS A 269 15.64 18.56 17.93
N GLY A 270 14.36 18.82 17.64
CA GLY A 270 13.77 20.15 17.84
C GLY A 270 14.34 21.18 16.85
N GLU A 271 14.15 22.48 17.09
CA GLU A 271 14.55 23.49 16.10
C GLU A 271 16.01 23.36 15.66
N SER A 272 16.23 23.41 14.35
CA SER A 272 17.55 23.26 13.74
C SER A 272 17.76 24.40 12.77
N LYS A 273 18.94 25.02 12.81
CA LYS A 273 19.29 26.12 11.92
C LYS A 273 19.14 25.67 10.45
N ASP A 274 18.46 26.50 9.65
CA ASP A 274 18.27 26.36 8.21
C ASP A 274 17.40 25.16 7.77
N LEU A 275 16.73 24.46 8.70
CA LEU A 275 15.81 23.36 8.39
C LEU A 275 14.37 23.70 8.77
N LEU A 276 13.45 23.38 7.87
CA LEU A 276 12.03 23.59 8.04
C LEU A 276 11.40 22.51 8.92
N LYS A 277 10.45 22.94 9.77
CA LYS A 277 9.49 22.07 10.44
C LYS A 277 8.13 22.74 10.41
N LEU A 278 7.18 22.10 9.73
CA LEU A 278 5.80 22.58 9.70
C LEU A 278 5.12 22.25 11.05
N PRO A 279 4.07 22.98 11.43
CA PRO A 279 3.20 22.59 12.54
C PRO A 279 2.71 21.13 12.44
N THR A 280 2.36 20.65 11.24
CA THR A 280 2.01 19.24 11.01
C THR A 280 3.17 18.26 11.24
N ASP A 281 4.42 18.66 11.01
CA ASP A 281 5.58 17.81 11.30
C ASP A 281 5.80 17.73 12.81
N ASN A 282 5.73 18.86 13.52
CA ASN A 282 5.85 18.91 14.98
C ASN A 282 4.74 18.09 15.67
N ALA A 283 3.53 18.11 15.12
CA ALA A 283 2.42 17.30 15.61
C ALA A 283 2.72 15.78 15.65
N LEU A 284 3.62 15.27 14.81
CA LEU A 284 4.03 13.87 14.82
C LEU A 284 4.86 13.51 16.07
N VAL A 285 5.56 14.48 16.65
CA VAL A 285 6.39 14.33 17.84
C VAL A 285 5.60 14.59 19.12
N GLU A 286 4.62 15.48 19.04
CA GLU A 286 3.75 15.89 20.14
C GLU A 286 2.65 14.84 20.44
N ASP A 287 2.11 14.20 19.40
CA ASP A 287 1.09 13.15 19.58
C ASP A 287 1.74 11.82 20.03
N PRO A 288 1.33 11.25 21.17
CA PRO A 288 1.97 10.04 21.72
C PRO A 288 1.85 8.79 20.83
N MET A 289 0.85 8.72 19.95
CA MET A 289 0.68 7.58 19.04
C MET A 289 1.55 7.73 17.80
N PHE A 290 1.65 8.94 17.24
CA PHE A 290 2.58 9.22 16.14
C PHE A 290 4.04 9.13 16.57
N ARG A 291 4.37 9.67 17.75
CA ARG A 291 5.73 9.74 18.25
C ARG A 291 6.42 8.38 18.30
N LYS A 292 5.69 7.32 18.64
CA LYS A 292 6.21 5.94 18.66
C LYS A 292 6.79 5.53 17.30
N TYR A 293 6.12 5.87 16.21
CA TYR A 293 6.61 5.58 14.86
C TYR A 293 7.76 6.50 14.47
N VAL A 294 7.71 7.78 14.83
CA VAL A 294 8.82 8.73 14.60
C VAL A 294 10.12 8.23 15.24
N GLU A 295 10.06 7.79 16.50
CA GLU A 295 11.22 7.27 17.22
C GLU A 295 11.76 5.97 16.61
N VAL A 296 10.88 5.09 16.15
CA VAL A 296 11.28 3.85 15.44
C VAL A 296 11.97 4.19 14.11
N TYR A 297 11.37 5.04 13.29
CA TYR A 297 11.91 5.39 11.97
C TYR A 297 13.21 6.20 12.06
N ALA A 298 13.36 7.06 13.07
CA ALA A 298 14.61 7.77 13.32
C ALA A 298 15.75 6.83 13.72
N LYS A 299 15.43 5.74 14.45
CA LYS A 299 16.41 4.75 14.89
C LYS A 299 16.76 3.74 13.80
N ASP A 300 15.81 3.37 12.96
CA ASP A 300 15.94 2.28 11.99
C ASP A 300 15.36 2.67 10.62
N GLY A 301 16.28 2.93 9.69
CA GLY A 301 15.94 3.30 8.32
C GLY A 301 15.30 2.17 7.50
N ASP A 302 15.59 0.91 7.82
CA ASP A 302 15.04 -0.24 7.09
C ASP A 302 13.57 -0.46 7.47
N VAL A 303 13.22 -0.27 8.74
CA VAL A 303 11.83 -0.27 9.20
C VAL A 303 11.04 0.87 8.56
N PHE A 304 11.63 2.07 8.51
CA PHE A 304 11.03 3.19 7.78
C PHE A 304 10.79 2.84 6.31
N PHE A 305 11.78 2.28 5.62
CA PHE A 305 11.67 1.93 4.20
C PHE A 305 10.57 0.89 3.94
N ALA A 306 10.46 -0.14 4.78
CA ALA A 306 9.42 -1.16 4.66
C ALA A 306 8.01 -0.59 4.85
N ASP A 307 7.82 0.24 5.88
CA ASP A 307 6.52 0.86 6.16
C ASP A 307 6.19 1.97 5.16
N TYR A 308 7.18 2.73 4.68
CA TYR A 308 7.00 3.73 3.62
C TYR A 308 6.55 3.07 2.32
N ALA A 309 7.21 1.99 1.89
CA ALA A 309 6.82 1.29 0.66
C ALA A 309 5.38 0.76 0.72
N THR A 310 5.01 0.19 1.87
CA THR A 310 3.65 -0.29 2.13
C THR A 310 2.63 0.85 2.10
N SER A 311 2.94 1.96 2.76
CA SER A 311 2.03 3.11 2.89
C SER A 311 1.88 3.87 1.56
N HIS A 312 2.98 4.07 0.82
CA HIS A 312 2.98 4.68 -0.51
C HIS A 312 2.18 3.83 -1.49
N LYS A 313 2.32 2.50 -1.44
CA LYS A 313 1.51 1.60 -2.27
C LYS A 313 0.02 1.79 -2.00
N LYS A 314 -0.41 1.76 -0.73
CA LYS A 314 -1.82 1.98 -0.35
C LYS A 314 -2.33 3.33 -0.87
N LEU A 315 -1.56 4.40 -0.67
CA LEU A 315 -1.87 5.74 -1.16
C LEU A 315 -2.06 5.75 -2.68
N SER A 316 -1.09 5.22 -3.42
CA SER A 316 -1.13 5.21 -4.89
C SER A 316 -2.31 4.37 -5.44
N GLU A 317 -2.89 3.49 -4.63
CA GLU A 317 -3.99 2.59 -4.98
C GLU A 317 -5.33 2.98 -4.33
N LEU A 318 -5.44 4.17 -3.72
CA LEU A 318 -6.70 4.66 -3.17
C LEU A 318 -7.80 4.69 -4.24
N GLY A 319 -8.96 4.10 -3.96
CA GLY A 319 -10.04 3.97 -4.96
C GLY A 319 -9.73 3.07 -6.16
N PHE A 320 -8.49 2.59 -6.30
CA PHE A 320 -8.06 1.69 -7.35
C PHE A 320 -8.32 0.24 -6.93
N ASN A 321 -9.44 -0.33 -7.39
CA ASN A 321 -9.79 -1.71 -7.03
C ASN A 321 -8.89 -2.73 -7.75
N VAL A 322 -7.80 -3.10 -7.10
CA VAL A 322 -7.00 -4.27 -7.43
C VAL A 322 -7.70 -5.49 -6.82
N LYS A 323 -8.46 -6.26 -7.62
CA LYS A 323 -8.96 -7.56 -7.12
C LYS A 323 -7.75 -8.38 -6.66
N ASN A 324 -7.71 -8.71 -5.37
CA ASN A 324 -6.58 -9.33 -4.64
C ASN A 324 -5.90 -10.47 -5.42
N HIS A 325 -4.83 -10.17 -6.17
CA HIS A 325 -3.90 -11.16 -6.69
C HIS A 325 -2.96 -11.70 -5.61
N SER A 326 -2.72 -10.94 -4.53
CA SER A 326 -1.71 -11.28 -3.51
C SER A 326 -2.07 -12.52 -2.67
N ILE A 327 -3.36 -12.74 -2.37
CA ILE A 327 -3.83 -13.90 -1.62
C ILE A 327 -3.67 -15.18 -2.47
N LEU A 328 -3.88 -15.08 -3.79
CA LEU A 328 -3.74 -16.20 -4.70
C LEU A 328 -2.26 -16.60 -4.88
N VAL A 329 -1.38 -15.62 -5.08
CA VAL A 329 0.07 -15.87 -5.31
C VAL A 329 0.75 -16.42 -4.05
N LYS A 330 0.45 -15.88 -2.86
CA LYS A 330 0.98 -16.42 -1.60
C LYS A 330 0.49 -17.84 -1.32
N GLY A 331 -0.78 -18.13 -1.64
CA GLY A 331 -1.33 -19.48 -1.57
C GLY A 331 -0.64 -20.44 -2.54
N LEU A 332 -0.35 -20.00 -3.77
CA LEU A 332 0.32 -20.79 -4.81
C LEU A 332 1.77 -21.15 -4.45
N ILE A 333 2.54 -20.21 -3.88
CA ILE A 333 3.90 -20.48 -3.40
C ILE A 333 3.88 -21.51 -2.26
N GLY A 334 2.95 -21.38 -1.31
CA GLY A 334 2.78 -22.34 -0.23
C GLY A 334 2.44 -23.76 -0.73
N ILE A 335 1.58 -23.87 -1.74
CA ILE A 335 1.22 -25.15 -2.36
C ILE A 335 2.41 -25.75 -3.11
N LEU A 336 3.18 -24.95 -3.85
CA LEU A 336 4.35 -25.41 -4.60
C LEU A 336 5.43 -25.94 -3.66
N ILE A 337 5.75 -25.21 -2.58
CA ILE A 337 6.72 -25.64 -1.56
C ILE A 337 6.29 -26.98 -0.95
N THR A 338 5.00 -27.11 -0.61
CA THR A 338 4.46 -28.33 -0.02
C THR A 338 4.57 -29.52 -0.99
N LEU A 339 4.20 -29.35 -2.26
CA LEU A 339 4.33 -30.39 -3.29
C LEU A 339 5.79 -30.82 -3.50
N THR A 340 6.71 -29.85 -3.52
CA THR A 340 8.14 -30.12 -3.71
C THR A 340 8.70 -30.94 -2.53
N ALA A 341 8.32 -30.58 -1.30
CA ALA A 341 8.71 -31.31 -0.10
C ALA A 341 8.17 -32.76 -0.09
N VAL A 342 6.93 -32.97 -0.53
CA VAL A 342 6.32 -34.31 -0.63
C VAL A 342 7.03 -35.17 -1.68
N ILE A 343 7.38 -34.60 -2.84
CA ILE A 343 8.11 -35.31 -3.91
C ILE A 343 9.51 -35.69 -3.43
N LEU A 344 10.25 -34.77 -2.82
CA LEU A 344 11.57 -35.03 -2.25
C LEU A 344 11.54 -36.08 -1.15
N GLY A 345 10.53 -36.05 -0.27
CA GLY A 345 10.31 -37.07 0.75
C GLY A 345 10.08 -38.45 0.13
N SER A 346 9.22 -38.53 -0.88
CA SER A 346 8.90 -39.79 -1.57
C SER A 346 10.10 -40.38 -2.31
N LEU A 347 10.93 -39.54 -2.93
CA LEU A 347 12.16 -39.95 -3.61
C LEU A 347 13.21 -40.47 -2.62
N ARG A 348 13.36 -39.84 -1.44
CA ARG A 348 14.24 -40.33 -0.37
C ARG A 348 13.78 -41.69 0.16
N GLU A 349 12.47 -41.87 0.34
CA GLU A 349 11.88 -43.13 0.80
C GLU A 349 12.12 -44.28 -0.20
N LEU A 350 11.98 -44.00 -1.50
CA LEU A 350 12.29 -44.96 -2.57
C LEU A 350 13.77 -45.34 -2.57
N ASN A 351 14.67 -44.35 -2.46
CA ASN A 351 16.11 -44.60 -2.45
C ASN A 351 16.58 -45.41 -1.21
N ARG A 352 15.85 -45.32 -0.09
CA ARG A 352 16.09 -46.11 1.14
C ARG A 352 15.53 -47.53 1.08
N LYS A 353 14.71 -47.85 0.07
CA LYS A 353 14.18 -49.20 -0.16
C LYS A 353 14.97 -49.95 -1.24
N THR A 354 15.70 -49.23 -2.09
CA THR A 354 16.53 -49.78 -3.15
C THR A 354 18.00 -49.97 -2.78
N ASN A 355 18.45 -49.34 -1.69
CA ASN A 355 19.73 -49.61 -1.01
C ASN A 355 19.43 -50.11 0.40
#